data_AF-A0A7Z1R2L5-F1
#
_entry.id   AF-A0A7Z1R2L5-F1
#
_cell.length_a   1.000
_cell.length_b   1.000
_cell.length_c   1.000
_cell.angle_alpha   90.00
_cell.angle_beta   90.00
_cell.angle_gamma   90.00
#
_symmetry.space_group_name_H-M   'P 1'
#
loop_
_entity.id
_entity.type
_entity.pdbx_description
1 polymer ?
#
loop_
_entity_poly.entity_id
_entity_poly.type
_entity_poly.pdbx_seq_one_letter_code
_entity_poly.pdbx_strand_id
1 'polypeptide(L)'
;MTKDTGRSTAGAEAPRAMTSPLLLLAAWLVPGLGHWILGKRRRALVFFAVVVCAFLTGVLVDGELGTPRPGEPFSWLATLACLGNGLLYLARLVWINGVSGALGGLPFGLDGGGDPIAVGFTYGNTFLYTGGLMNLLLMLDVSDIARGEKD
;
A
#
# COMPACT_ATOMS: atom_id res chain seq x y z
N MET A 1 4.53 -41.05 -48.19
CA MET A 1 4.30 -39.65 -47.77
C MET A 1 3.66 -39.67 -46.38
N THR A 2 4.49 -39.77 -45.34
CA THR A 2 4.07 -39.83 -43.94
C THR A 2 3.68 -38.44 -43.46
N LYS A 3 2.47 -38.28 -42.92
CA LYS A 3 2.04 -37.05 -42.23
C LYS A 3 2.86 -36.91 -40.94
N ASP A 4 3.71 -35.90 -40.87
CA ASP A 4 4.35 -35.49 -39.63
C ASP A 4 3.29 -35.01 -38.64
N THR A 5 3.20 -35.75 -37.54
CA THR A 5 2.44 -35.40 -36.34
C THR A 5 3.10 -34.20 -35.70
N GLY A 6 2.46 -33.03 -35.83
CA GLY A 6 2.80 -31.82 -35.08
C GLY A 6 2.72 -32.10 -33.59
N ARG A 7 3.89 -32.34 -32.98
CA ARG A 7 4.10 -32.38 -31.54
C ARG A 7 3.79 -30.98 -31.00
N SER A 8 2.57 -30.80 -30.52
CA SER A 8 2.20 -29.71 -29.61
C SER A 8 3.12 -29.82 -28.39
N THR A 9 4.17 -29.02 -28.36
CA THR A 9 4.95 -28.80 -27.14
C THR A 9 4.06 -27.97 -26.23
N ALA A 10 3.28 -28.67 -25.40
CA ALA A 10 2.74 -28.11 -24.18
C ALA A 10 3.92 -27.41 -23.47
N GLY A 11 3.90 -26.08 -23.47
CA GLY A 11 4.86 -25.28 -22.73
C GLY A 11 4.77 -25.73 -21.29
N ALA A 12 5.83 -26.37 -20.80
CA ALA A 12 5.97 -26.63 -19.39
C ALA A 12 5.94 -25.27 -18.70
N GLU A 13 4.81 -24.95 -18.06
CA GLU A 13 4.66 -23.76 -17.24
C GLU A 13 5.72 -23.89 -16.15
N ALA A 14 6.81 -23.13 -16.29
CA ALA A 14 7.88 -23.10 -15.30
C ALA A 14 7.23 -22.86 -13.94
N PRO A 15 7.65 -23.56 -12.87
CA PRO A 15 7.05 -23.37 -11.56
C PRO A 15 7.12 -21.88 -11.22
N ARG A 16 5.96 -21.22 -11.15
CA ARG A 16 5.86 -19.80 -10.75
C ARG A 16 6.62 -19.69 -9.43
N ALA A 17 7.74 -18.98 -9.43
CA ALA A 17 8.47 -18.71 -8.21
C ALA A 17 7.49 -18.04 -7.24
N MET A 18 7.15 -18.75 -6.15
CA MET A 18 6.23 -18.21 -5.17
C MET A 18 6.89 -17.01 -4.50
N THR A 19 6.36 -15.82 -4.72
CA THR A 19 6.78 -14.61 -4.03
C THR A 19 6.69 -14.84 -2.53
N SER A 20 7.79 -14.63 -1.80
CA SER A 20 7.82 -14.80 -0.35
C SER A 20 6.81 -13.86 0.32
N PRO A 21 5.86 -14.36 1.15
CA PRO A 21 4.92 -13.52 1.88
C PRO A 21 5.60 -12.46 2.74
N LEU A 22 6.78 -12.77 3.29
CA LEU A 22 7.57 -11.84 4.08
C LEU A 22 8.06 -10.63 3.27
N LEU A 23 8.39 -10.85 1.99
CA LEU A 23 8.83 -9.80 1.09
C LEU A 23 7.68 -8.87 0.70
N LEU A 24 6.48 -9.43 0.52
CA LEU A 24 5.25 -8.66 0.32
C LEU A 24 4.87 -7.86 1.56
N LEU A 25 4.94 -8.47 2.75
CA LEU A 25 4.70 -7.79 4.02
C LEU A 25 5.71 -6.65 4.24
N ALA A 26 6.99 -6.88 3.94
CA ALA A 26 8.01 -5.83 4.02
C ALA A 26 7.73 -4.68 3.05
N ALA A 27 7.34 -4.98 1.80
CA ALA A 27 7.00 -3.98 0.79
C ALA A 27 5.75 -3.17 1.15
N TRP A 28 4.75 -3.82 1.76
CA TRP A 28 3.55 -3.16 2.25
C TRP A 28 3.84 -2.28 3.46
N LEU A 29 4.59 -2.81 4.44
CA LEU A 29 4.81 -2.13 5.71
C LEU A 29 5.65 -0.86 5.55
N VAL A 30 6.74 -0.92 4.78
CA VAL A 30 7.62 0.21 4.53
C VAL A 30 7.70 0.47 3.02
N PRO A 31 7.24 1.63 2.53
CA PRO A 31 7.28 1.94 1.11
C PRO A 31 8.68 1.79 0.52
N GLY A 32 8.81 1.05 -0.57
CA GLY A 32 10.10 0.81 -1.25
C GLY A 32 11.04 -0.20 -0.59
N LEU A 33 10.71 -0.76 0.59
CA LEU A 33 11.55 -1.75 1.26
C LEU A 33 11.67 -3.06 0.45
N GLY A 34 10.58 -3.47 -0.23
CA GLY A 34 10.60 -4.62 -1.13
C GLY A 34 11.59 -4.45 -2.29
N HIS A 35 11.60 -3.28 -2.94
CA HIS A 35 12.57 -2.96 -3.99
C HIS A 35 14.00 -2.91 -3.46
N TRP A 36 14.20 -2.50 -2.20
CA TRP A 36 15.52 -2.52 -1.58
C TRP A 36 16.02 -3.95 -1.39
N ILE A 37 15.19 -4.84 -0.85
CA ILE A 37 15.52 -6.27 -0.64
C ILE A 37 15.88 -6.94 -1.97
N LEU A 38 15.19 -6.59 -3.06
CA LEU A 38 15.48 -7.05 -4.42
C LEU A 38 16.69 -6.36 -5.08
N GLY A 39 17.43 -5.50 -4.36
CA GLY A 39 18.64 -4.83 -4.83
C GLY A 39 18.42 -3.56 -5.66
N LYS A 40 17.16 -3.17 -5.92
CA LYS A 40 16.79 -2.01 -6.74
C LYS A 40 16.76 -0.71 -5.91
N ARG A 41 17.91 -0.32 -5.34
CA ARG A 41 18.04 0.79 -4.38
C ARG A 41 17.52 2.15 -4.88
N ARG A 42 17.76 2.50 -6.15
CA ARG A 42 17.27 3.76 -6.73
C ARG A 42 15.74 3.82 -6.75
N ARG A 43 15.09 2.74 -7.21
CA ARG A 43 13.62 2.64 -7.22
C ARG A 43 13.07 2.71 -5.80
N ALA A 44 13.67 1.97 -4.86
CA ALA A 44 13.31 2.01 -3.44
C ALA A 44 13.29 3.43 -2.88
N LEU A 45 14.38 4.20 -3.08
CA LEU A 45 14.49 5.57 -2.56
C LEU A 45 13.44 6.50 -3.18
N VAL A 46 13.27 6.45 -4.50
CA VAL A 46 12.31 7.31 -5.22
C VAL A 46 10.89 7.02 -4.75
N PHE A 47 10.51 5.74 -4.68
CA PHE A 47 9.18 5.34 -4.25
C PHE A 47 8.91 5.65 -2.78
N PHE A 48 9.90 5.42 -1.91
CA PHE A 48 9.82 5.86 -0.52
C PHE A 48 9.57 7.37 -0.42
N ALA A 49 10.36 8.17 -1.14
CA ALA A 49 10.22 9.62 -1.13
C ALA A 49 8.84 10.07 -1.64
N VAL A 50 8.35 9.49 -2.74
CA VAL A 50 7.03 9.82 -3.30
C VAL A 50 5.90 9.52 -2.32
N VAL A 51 5.88 8.31 -1.74
CA VAL A 51 4.81 7.89 -0.82
C VAL A 51 4.86 8.69 0.48
N VAL A 52 6.06 8.89 1.04
CA VAL A 52 6.23 9.68 2.27
C VAL A 52 5.85 11.15 2.04
N CYS A 53 6.28 11.77 0.93
CA CYS A 53 5.90 13.15 0.62
C CYS A 53 4.40 13.31 0.40
N ALA A 54 3.76 12.37 -0.31
CA ALA A 54 2.30 12.37 -0.47
C ALA A 54 1.60 12.25 0.89
N PHE A 55 2.03 11.31 1.73
CA PHE A 55 1.47 11.13 3.07
C PHE A 55 1.63 12.38 3.94
N LEU A 56 2.86 12.90 4.05
CA LEU A 56 3.16 14.10 4.84
C LEU A 56 2.38 15.31 4.35
N THR A 57 2.29 15.51 3.04
CA THR A 57 1.46 16.58 2.46
C THR A 57 0.01 16.38 2.87
N GLY A 58 -0.52 15.17 2.73
CA GLY A 58 -1.88 14.83 3.12
C GLY A 58 -2.19 15.17 4.58
N VAL A 59 -1.26 14.87 5.48
CA VAL A 59 -1.37 15.22 6.91
C VAL A 59 -1.25 16.73 7.14
N LEU A 60 -0.32 17.41 6.46
CA LEU A 60 -0.06 18.84 6.64
C LEU A 60 -1.21 19.74 6.19
N VAL A 61 -2.02 19.28 5.22
CA VAL A 61 -3.22 20.02 4.78
C VAL A 61 -4.50 19.47 5.43
N ASP A 62 -4.38 18.96 6.64
CA ASP A 62 -5.48 18.52 7.50
C ASP A 62 -6.31 17.35 6.96
N GLY A 63 -5.71 16.45 6.18
CA GLY A 63 -6.36 15.23 5.73
C GLY A 63 -6.69 14.27 6.89
N GLU A 64 -7.88 13.68 6.86
CA GLU A 64 -8.36 12.64 7.74
C GLU A 64 -7.90 11.26 7.25
N LEU A 65 -7.39 10.42 8.15
CA LEU A 65 -7.19 9.01 7.86
C LEU A 65 -8.55 8.32 7.70
N GLY A 66 -8.70 7.49 6.68
CA GLY A 66 -9.85 6.62 6.55
C GLY A 66 -9.96 5.69 7.77
N THR A 67 -10.99 5.90 8.59
CA THR A 67 -11.38 5.01 9.70
C THR A 67 -12.70 4.34 9.36
N PRO A 68 -12.88 3.03 9.65
CA PRO A 68 -14.07 2.32 9.24
C PRO A 68 -15.26 2.70 10.12
N ARG A 69 -16.36 3.11 9.48
CA ARG A 69 -17.61 3.55 10.12
C ARG A 69 -18.76 2.60 9.73
N PRO A 70 -19.50 2.03 10.70
CA PRO A 70 -20.66 1.21 10.39
C PRO A 70 -21.72 2.02 9.63
N GLY A 71 -22.31 1.44 8.59
CA GLY A 71 -23.36 2.11 7.79
C GLY A 71 -22.85 2.98 6.63
N GLU A 72 -21.54 3.22 6.53
CA GLU A 72 -20.93 4.02 5.46
C GLU A 72 -19.93 3.19 4.63
N PRO A 73 -20.35 2.59 3.50
CA PRO A 73 -19.48 1.72 2.70
C PRO A 73 -18.21 2.41 2.18
N PHE A 74 -18.28 3.71 1.86
CA PHE A 74 -17.14 4.47 1.38
C PHE A 74 -16.04 4.66 2.43
N SER A 75 -16.39 4.69 3.71
CA SER A 75 -15.42 4.80 4.80
C SER A 75 -14.53 3.55 4.87
N TRP A 76 -15.06 2.36 4.54
CA TRP A 76 -14.25 1.16 4.42
C TRP A 76 -13.26 1.24 3.26
N LEU A 77 -13.68 1.77 2.10
CA LEU A 77 -12.80 1.95 0.96
C LEU A 77 -11.68 2.96 1.27
N ALA A 78 -12.03 4.07 1.92
CA ALA A 78 -11.05 5.06 2.40
C ALA A 78 -10.07 4.43 3.41
N THR A 79 -10.57 3.59 4.31
CA THR A 79 -9.73 2.85 5.27
C THR A 79 -8.76 1.94 4.54
N LEU A 80 -9.22 1.17 3.55
CA LEU A 80 -8.34 0.29 2.76
C LEU A 80 -7.29 1.07 1.96
N ALA A 81 -7.68 2.20 1.37
CA ALA A 81 -6.75 3.09 0.68
C ALA A 81 -5.69 3.62 1.66
N CYS A 82 -6.10 4.14 2.81
CA CYS A 82 -5.20 4.66 3.84
C CYS A 82 -4.31 3.57 4.45
N LEU A 83 -4.84 2.38 4.70
CA LEU A 83 -4.13 1.20 5.19
C LEU A 83 -3.00 0.78 4.23
N GLY A 84 -3.16 1.09 2.94
CA GLY A 84 -2.10 0.97 1.94
C GLY A 84 -0.81 1.70 2.31
N ASN A 85 -0.85 2.78 3.11
CA ASN A 85 0.35 3.50 3.56
C ASN A 85 1.18 2.70 4.59
N GLY A 86 0.72 1.52 5.02
CA GLY A 86 1.47 0.60 5.88
C GLY A 86 1.81 1.23 7.23
N LEU A 87 3.10 1.32 7.54
CA LEU A 87 3.60 1.85 8.81
C LEU A 87 3.22 3.32 9.02
N LEU A 88 3.12 4.13 7.97
CA LEU A 88 2.78 5.55 8.09
C LEU A 88 1.35 5.73 8.63
N TYR A 89 0.41 4.89 8.16
CA TYR A 89 -0.96 4.86 8.66
C TYR A 89 -0.99 4.50 10.15
N LEU A 90 -0.32 3.41 10.54
CA LEU A 90 -0.26 2.95 11.92
C LEU A 90 0.39 3.99 12.84
N ALA A 91 1.51 4.59 12.41
CA ALA A 91 2.22 5.61 13.17
C ALA A 91 1.33 6.83 13.44
N ARG A 92 0.60 7.30 12.42
CA ARG A 92 -0.32 8.43 12.60
C ARG A 92 -1.54 8.06 13.42
N LEU A 93 -2.08 6.85 13.27
CA LEU A 93 -3.20 6.38 14.07
C LEU A 93 -2.86 6.34 15.56
N VAL A 94 -1.68 5.81 15.89
CA VAL A 94 -1.13 5.78 17.27
C VAL A 94 -0.82 7.19 17.76
N TRP A 95 -0.33 8.08 16.90
CA TRP A 95 -0.08 9.46 17.26
C TRP A 95 -1.37 10.20 17.67
N ILE A 96 -2.46 10.01 16.93
CA ILE A 96 -3.74 10.68 17.18
C ILE A 96 -4.49 10.07 18.37
N ASN A 97 -4.59 8.74 18.42
CA ASN A 97 -5.44 8.03 19.38
C ASN A 97 -4.69 7.54 20.62
N GLY A 98 -3.36 7.65 20.63
CA GLY A 98 -2.49 6.96 21.59
C GLY A 98 -2.42 5.46 21.35
N VAL A 99 -1.49 4.77 22.00
CA VAL A 99 -1.34 3.30 21.87
C VAL A 99 -2.55 2.56 22.45
N SER A 100 -3.08 3.03 23.58
CA SER A 100 -4.26 2.46 24.24
C SER A 100 -5.54 2.67 23.43
N GLY A 101 -5.75 3.87 22.88
CA GLY A 101 -6.90 4.17 22.02
C GLY A 101 -6.81 3.44 20.67
N ALA A 102 -5.62 3.36 20.08
CA ALA A 102 -5.40 2.62 18.84
C ALA A 102 -5.71 1.12 18.99
N LEU A 103 -5.39 0.49 20.14
CA LEU A 103 -5.71 -0.92 20.37
C LEU A 103 -7.15 -1.15 20.84
N GLY A 104 -7.70 -0.23 21.63
CA GLY A 104 -9.05 -0.34 22.19
C GLY A 104 -10.19 0.06 21.25
N GLY A 105 -9.91 0.97 20.30
CA GLY A 105 -10.88 1.46 19.31
C GLY A 105 -10.90 0.68 18.00
N LEU A 106 -10.15 -0.42 17.87
CA LEU A 106 -10.15 -1.22 16.65
C LEU A 106 -11.39 -2.14 16.57
N PRO A 107 -12.05 -2.25 15.39
CA PRO A 107 -11.92 -1.38 14.23
C PRO A 107 -12.74 -0.08 14.35
N PHE A 108 -13.71 -0.02 15.26
CA PHE A 108 -14.68 1.08 15.36
C PHE A 108 -14.41 1.99 16.57
N GLY A 109 -14.35 3.31 16.33
CA GLY A 109 -14.10 4.32 17.37
C GLY A 109 -12.71 4.95 17.33
N LEU A 110 -11.98 4.77 16.23
CA LEU A 110 -10.74 5.48 15.95
C LEU A 110 -11.04 6.86 15.36
N ASP A 111 -10.28 7.86 15.78
CA ASP A 111 -10.26 9.18 15.16
C ASP A 111 -9.20 9.20 14.04
N GLY A 112 -9.63 9.57 12.83
CA GLY A 112 -8.76 9.73 11.67
C GLY A 112 -7.96 11.04 11.69
N GLY A 113 -8.29 11.95 12.59
CA GLY A 113 -7.77 13.31 12.68
C GLY A 113 -8.21 14.18 11.51
N GLY A 114 -7.56 15.36 11.38
CA GLY A 114 -7.92 16.35 10.37
C GLY A 114 -9.12 17.20 10.78
N ASP A 115 -9.31 18.33 10.07
CA ASP A 115 -10.42 19.26 10.30
C ASP A 115 -11.25 19.38 9.02
N PRO A 116 -12.52 18.91 9.00
CA PRO A 116 -13.41 19.01 7.85
C PRO A 116 -13.66 20.45 7.35
N ILE A 117 -13.42 21.47 8.18
CA ILE A 117 -13.60 22.88 7.84
C ILE A 117 -12.33 23.46 7.19
N ALA A 118 -11.18 22.78 7.32
CA ALA A 118 -9.94 23.22 6.70
C ALA A 118 -10.05 23.23 5.17
N VAL A 119 -9.53 24.30 4.56
CA VAL A 119 -9.51 24.45 3.08
C VAL A 119 -8.78 23.29 2.40
N GLY A 120 -7.80 22.72 3.11
CA GLY A 120 -6.99 21.60 2.64
C GLY A 120 -7.65 20.23 2.72
N PHE A 121 -8.70 20.06 3.51
CA PHE A 121 -9.20 18.75 3.96
C PHE A 121 -9.40 17.74 2.82
N THR A 122 -10.14 18.15 1.79
CA THR A 122 -10.43 17.30 0.62
C THR A 122 -9.17 16.94 -0.17
N TYR A 123 -8.24 17.90 -0.31
CA TYR A 123 -6.95 17.66 -0.95
C TYR A 123 -6.07 16.74 -0.10
N GLY A 124 -6.06 16.95 1.22
CA GLY A 124 -5.34 16.13 2.18
C GLY A 124 -5.75 14.67 2.10
N ASN A 125 -7.07 14.40 2.12
CA ASN A 125 -7.64 13.07 1.94
C ASN A 125 -7.18 12.43 0.63
N THR A 126 -7.22 13.19 -0.47
CA THR A 126 -6.79 12.70 -1.78
C THR A 126 -5.33 12.28 -1.78
N PHE A 127 -4.43 13.09 -1.19
CA PHE A 127 -3.02 12.72 -1.05
C PHE A 127 -2.81 11.47 -0.20
N LEU A 128 -3.53 11.33 0.93
CA LEU A 128 -3.45 10.15 1.79
C LEU A 128 -3.91 8.88 1.08
N TYR A 129 -5.02 8.96 0.32
CA TYR A 129 -5.54 7.84 -0.45
C TYR A 129 -4.61 7.49 -1.62
N THR A 130 -4.16 8.47 -2.39
CA THR A 130 -3.25 8.23 -3.52
C THR A 130 -1.91 7.67 -3.05
N GLY A 131 -1.34 8.17 -1.95
CA GLY A 131 -0.10 7.63 -1.38
C GLY A 131 -0.24 6.17 -0.96
N GLY A 132 -1.36 5.82 -0.32
CA GLY A 132 -1.61 4.45 0.12
C GLY A 132 -1.88 3.49 -1.03
N LEU A 133 -2.68 3.89 -2.01
CA LEU A 133 -2.91 3.11 -3.23
C LEU A 133 -1.60 2.94 -4.04
N MET A 134 -0.77 3.97 -4.12
CA MET A 134 0.54 3.88 -4.77
C MET A 134 1.42 2.83 -4.07
N ASN A 135 1.46 2.80 -2.74
CA ASN A 135 2.23 1.79 -2.01
C ASN A 135 1.71 0.35 -2.25
N LEU A 136 0.39 0.16 -2.39
CA LEU A 136 -0.18 -1.13 -2.79
C LEU A 136 0.25 -1.53 -4.21
N LEU A 137 0.28 -0.59 -5.16
CA LEU A 137 0.79 -0.87 -6.51
C LEU A 137 2.28 -1.23 -6.49
N LEU A 138 3.07 -0.58 -5.63
CA LEU A 138 4.49 -0.88 -5.45
C LEU A 138 4.72 -2.27 -4.84
N MET A 139 3.88 -2.67 -3.90
CA MET A 139 3.87 -4.04 -3.37
C MET A 139 3.57 -5.07 -4.46
N LEU A 140 2.63 -4.77 -5.37
CA LEU A 140 2.35 -5.63 -6.53
C LEU A 140 3.52 -5.64 -7.53
N ASP A 141 4.14 -4.49 -7.81
CA ASP A 141 5.34 -4.41 -8.66
C ASP A 141 6.49 -5.26 -8.10
N VAL A 142 6.69 -5.24 -6.78
CA VAL A 142 7.64 -6.11 -6.09
C VAL A 142 7.30 -7.59 -6.29
N SER A 143 6.01 -7.95 -6.29
CA SER A 143 5.58 -9.32 -6.59
C SER A 143 5.92 -9.73 -8.03
N ASP A 144 5.70 -8.84 -8.99
CA ASP A 144 5.99 -9.10 -10.40
C ASP A 144 7.51 -9.30 -10.62
N ILE A 145 8.34 -8.45 -9.99
CA ILE A 145 9.80 -8.55 -10.05
C ILE A 145 10.26 -9.87 -9.40
N ALA A 146 9.69 -10.25 -8.25
CA ALA A 146 10.03 -11.49 -7.57
C ALA A 146 9.67 -12.75 -8.38
N ARG A 147 8.65 -12.68 -9.24
CA ARG A 147 8.26 -13.75 -10.17
C ARG A 147 9.12 -13.81 -11.44
N GLY A 148 10.01 -12.84 -11.65
CA GLY A 148 10.81 -12.71 -12.85
C GLY A 148 10.02 -12.20 -14.06
N GLU A 149 8.85 -11.60 -13.84
CA GLU A 149 8.00 -11.04 -14.90
C GLU A 149 8.50 -9.64 -15.34
N LYS A 150 9.30 -8.97 -14.51
CA LYS A 150 9.86 -7.61 -14.76
C LYS A 150 11.26 -7.43 -14.13
N ASP A 151 12.09 -6.58 -14.77
CA ASP A 151 13.41 -6.13 -14.27
C ASP A 151 13.35 -4.81 -13.49
#